data_AF-A0A6A5UCB4-F1
#
_entry.id   AF-A0A6A5UCB4-F1
#
_cell.length_a   1.000
_cell.length_b   1.000
_cell.length_c   1.000
_cell.angle_alpha   90.00
_cell.angle_beta   90.00
_cell.angle_gamma   90.00
#
_symmetry.space_group_name_H-M   'P 1'
#
loop_
_entity.id
_entity.type
_entity.pdbx_description
1 polymer ?
#
loop_
_entity_poly.entity_id
_entity_poly.type
_entity_poly.pdbx_seq_one_letter_code
_entity_poly.pdbx_strand_id
1 'polypeptide(L)' 'LFNNPVLSDVKLKQIHNGTVREYHAHKAILSQRSSYFMKAFTGNFKEATANTMELHDDDPDKFELMLKFIYDDDYD' A
#
# COMPACT_ATOMS: atom_id res chain seq x y z
N LEU A 1 -4.43 12.20 2.51
CA LEU A 1 -3.67 11.86 1.26
C LEU A 1 -4.01 10.47 0.71
N PHE A 2 -4.89 9.73 1.38
CA PHE A 2 -5.28 8.37 0.99
C PHE A 2 -5.78 8.30 -0.47
N ASN A 3 -5.36 7.25 -1.19
CA ASN A 3 -5.70 6.94 -2.58
C ASN A 3 -5.65 8.13 -3.55
N ASN A 4 -4.66 9.02 -3.38
CA ASN A 4 -4.50 10.22 -4.18
C ASN A 4 -3.32 10.07 -5.14
N PRO A 5 -3.49 10.33 -6.46
CA PRO A 5 -2.40 10.21 -7.44
C PRO A 5 -1.34 11.32 -7.33
N VAL A 6 -1.66 12.47 -6.70
CA VAL A 6 -0.71 13.59 -6.56
C VAL A 6 0.43 13.16 -5.65
N LEU A 7 1.66 13.17 -6.20
CA LEU A 7 2.89 12.72 -5.53
C LEU A 7 2.93 11.23 -5.13
N SER A 8 1.97 10.42 -5.59
CA SER A 8 2.03 8.96 -5.41
C SER A 8 3.22 8.40 -6.21
N ASP A 9 4.02 7.55 -5.57
CA ASP A 9 5.22 6.90 -6.11
C ASP A 9 5.13 5.37 -6.08
N VAL A 10 3.97 4.83 -5.67
CA VAL A 10 3.66 3.41 -5.75
C VAL A 10 2.16 3.16 -5.97
N LYS A 11 1.85 2.15 -6.79
CA LYS A 11 0.51 1.55 -6.88
C LYS A 11 0.46 0.26 -6.08
N LEU A 12 -0.49 0.15 -5.17
CA LEU A 12 -0.76 -1.11 -4.47
C LEU A 12 -1.87 -1.85 -5.23
N LYS A 13 -1.63 -3.10 -5.59
CA LYS A 13 -2.62 -3.97 -6.22
C LYS A 13 -2.96 -5.09 -5.26
N GLN A 14 -4.11 -4.97 -4.61
CA GLN A 14 -4.61 -6.02 -3.76
C GLN A 14 -5.41 -7.03 -4.57
N ILE A 15 -5.03 -8.29 -4.49
CA ILE A 15 -5.59 -9.40 -5.25
C ILE A 15 -6.22 -10.38 -4.27
N HIS A 16 -7.55 -10.49 -4.30
CA HIS A 16 -8.30 -11.40 -3.43
C HIS A 16 -9.42 -12.10 -4.22
N ASN A 17 -9.46 -13.43 -4.20
CA ASN A 17 -10.44 -14.26 -4.91
C ASN A 17 -10.63 -13.88 -6.39
N GLY A 18 -9.54 -13.57 -7.09
CA GLY A 18 -9.57 -13.17 -8.51
C GLY A 18 -10.04 -11.73 -8.77
N THR A 19 -10.38 -10.97 -7.72
CA THR A 19 -10.69 -9.54 -7.80
C THR A 19 -9.46 -8.71 -7.49
N VAL A 20 -9.26 -7.62 -8.22
CA VAL A 20 -8.14 -6.69 -8.01
C VAL A 20 -8.67 -5.31 -7.60
N ARG A 21 -8.14 -4.76 -6.50
CA ARG A 21 -8.37 -3.37 -6.08
C ARG A 21 -7.04 -2.62 -6.10
N GLU A 22 -7.03 -1.46 -6.77
CA GLU A 22 -5.82 -0.65 -6.93
C GLU A 22 -5.87 0.61 -6.08
N TYR A 23 -4.72 0.99 -5.52
CA TYR A 23 -4.57 2.21 -4.72
C TYR A 23 -3.34 3.02 -5.13
N HIS A 24 -3.51 4.33 -5.24
CA HIS A 24 -2.39 5.26 -5.30
C HIS A 24 -1.85 5.52 -3.89
N ALA A 25 -0.56 5.27 -3.68
CA ALA A 25 0.05 5.43 -2.37
C ALA A 25 1.45 6.07 -2.43
N HIS A 26 1.97 6.40 -1.24
CA HIS A 26 3.20 7.13 -1.03
C HIS A 26 4.14 6.26 -0.20
N LYS A 27 5.26 5.81 -0.78
CA LYS A 27 6.25 4.93 -0.14
C LYS A 27 6.73 5.54 1.17
N ALA A 28 6.90 6.86 1.24
CA ALA A 28 7.32 7.56 2.46
C ALA A 28 6.34 7.39 3.62
N ILE A 29 5.03 7.60 3.38
CA ILE A 29 3.99 7.48 4.42
C ILE A 29 3.88 6.03 4.88
N LEU A 30 3.79 5.09 3.93
CA LEU A 30 3.71 3.66 4.22
C LEU A 30 4.93 3.18 5.01
N SER A 31 6.14 3.57 4.61
CA SER A 31 7.39 3.18 5.27
C SER A 31 7.53 3.76 6.68
N GLN A 32 7.08 4.99 6.89
CA GLN A 32 7.12 5.63 8.20
C GLN A 32 6.23 4.89 9.21
N ARG A 33 5.09 4.35 8.75
CA ARG A 33 4.04 3.77 9.60
C ARG A 33 4.06 2.24 9.63
N SER A 34 4.83 1.61 8.75
CA SER A 34 4.91 0.15 8.66
C SER A 34 6.33 -0.33 8.34
N SER A 35 6.88 -1.12 9.27
CA SER A 35 8.18 -1.76 9.07
C SER A 35 8.16 -2.78 7.91
N TYR A 36 6.98 -3.33 7.59
CA TYR A 36 6.80 -4.19 6.42
C TYR A 36 7.03 -3.40 5.13
N PHE A 37 6.33 -2.27 4.95
CA PHE A 37 6.49 -1.44 3.75
C PHE A 37 7.89 -0.83 3.67
N MET A 38 8.48 -0.42 4.79
CA MET A 38 9.89 0.03 4.82
C MET A 38 10.81 -1.04 4.23
N LYS A 39 10.70 -2.29 4.68
CA LYS A 39 11.53 -3.40 4.16
C LYS A 39 11.21 -3.74 2.71
N ALA A 40 9.94 -3.70 2.31
CA ALA A 40 9.52 -3.97 0.94
C ALA A 40 10.09 -2.94 -0.05
N PHE A 41 10.11 -1.66 0.33
CA PHE A 41 10.56 -0.58 -0.54
C PHE A 41 12.07 -0.29 -0.49
N THR A 42 12.77 -0.71 0.57
CA THR A 42 14.22 -0.49 0.74
C THR A 42 15.06 -1.75 0.64
N GLY A 43 14.43 -2.92 0.63
CA GLY A 43 15.11 -4.20 0.50
C GLY A 43 15.57 -4.48 -0.93
N ASN A 44 16.15 -5.66 -1.14
CA ASN A 44 16.57 -6.13 -2.46
C ASN A 44 15.45 -6.81 -3.26
N PHE A 45 14.19 -6.60 -2.87
CA PHE A 45 13.03 -7.20 -3.51
C PHE A 45 12.62 -6.39 -4.74
N LYS A 46 11.84 -7.00 -5.65
CA LYS A 46 11.42 -6.35 -6.91
C LYS A 46 10.55 -5.11 -6.64
N GLU A 47 9.85 -5.10 -5.52
CA GLU A 47 9.00 -4.04 -5.00
C GLU A 47 9.79 -2.75 -4.68
N ALA A 48 11.09 -2.86 -4.39
CA ALA A 48 11.94 -1.70 -4.13
C ALA A 48 12.13 -0.84 -5.39
N THR A 49 12.27 -1.48 -6.56
CA THR A 49 12.45 -0.79 -7.85
C THR A 49 11.17 -0.68 -8.67
N ALA A 50 10.14 -1.46 -8.33
CA ALA A 50 8.84 -1.38 -9.00
C ALA A 50 8.01 -0.18 -8.50
N ASN A 51 7.22 0.36 -9.43
CA ASN A 51 6.18 1.36 -9.14
C ASN A 51 4.83 0.69 -8.81
N THR A 52 4.81 -0.64 -8.69
CA THR A 52 3.63 -1.42 -8.39
C THR A 52 4.01 -2.56 -7.46
N MET A 53 3.23 -2.72 -6.40
CA MET A 53 3.37 -3.79 -5.42
C MET A 53 2.08 -4.62 -5.41
N GLU A 54 2.21 -5.91 -5.68
CA GLU A 54 1.09 -6.86 -5.64
C GLU A 54 1.00 -7.49 -4.26
N LEU A 55 -0.20 -7.50 -3.71
CA LEU A 55 -0.51 -7.98 -2.37
C LEU A 55 -1.63 -9.00 -2.51
N HIS A 56 -1.36 -10.22 -2.05
CA HIS A 56 -2.26 -11.36 -2.19
C HIS A 56 -2.87 -11.73 -0.85
N ASP A 57 -4.03 -12.39 -0.91
CA ASP A 57 -4.68 -13.09 0.22
C ASP A 57 -5.23 -12.22 1.37
N ASP A 58 -5.04 -10.90 1.32
CA ASP A 58 -5.71 -9.98 2.24
C ASP A 58 -7.14 -9.68 1.79
N ASP A 59 -8.08 -9.63 2.75
CA ASP A 59 -9.44 -9.16 2.53
C ASP A 59 -9.45 -7.68 2.06
N PRO A 60 -10.12 -7.34 0.95
CA PRO A 60 -10.12 -6.00 0.38
C PRO A 60 -10.50 -4.88 1.34
N ASP A 61 -11.48 -5.12 2.18
CA ASP A 61 -12.04 -4.10 3.05
C ASP A 61 -11.17 -3.91 4.29
N LYS A 62 -10.60 -5.00 4.83
CA LYS A 62 -9.62 -4.92 5.93
C LYS A 62 -8.34 -4.22 5.50
N PHE A 63 -7.86 -4.49 4.29
CA PHE A 63 -6.66 -3.85 3.77
C PHE A 63 -6.89 -2.36 3.52
N GLU A 64 -8.04 -1.98 2.97
CA GLU A 64 -8.40 -0.57 2.81
C GLU A 64 -8.44 0.15 4.16
N LEU A 65 -9.03 -0.47 5.18
CA LEU A 65 -9.07 0.09 6.54
C LEU A 65 -7.67 0.27 7.12
N MET A 66 -6.78 -0.72 6.94
CA MET A 66 -5.38 -0.63 7.36
C MET A 66 -4.65 0.51 6.63
N LEU A 67 -4.91 0.71 5.33
CA LEU A 67 -4.35 1.85 4.60
C LEU A 67 -4.90 3.18 5.13
N LYS A 68 -6.22 3.31 5.35
CA LYS A 68 -6.80 4.53 5.93
C LYS A 68 -6.17 4.86 7.28
N PHE A 69 -6.00 3.87 8.14
CA PHE A 69 -5.32 4.02 9.42
C PHE A 69 -3.87 4.51 9.28
N ILE A 70 -3.13 4.00 8.29
CA ILE A 70 -1.77 4.49 8.02
C ILE A 70 -1.76 5.97 7.62
N TYR A 71 -2.76 6.44 6.87
CA TYR A 71 -2.80 7.80 6.33
C TYR A 71 -3.35 8.85 7.29
N ASP A 72 -4.45 8.54 7.97
CA ASP A 72 -5.23 9.54 8.70
C ASP A 72 -5.20 9.31 10.23
N ASP A 73 -4.56 8.23 10.71
CA ASP A 73 -4.51 7.84 12.15
C ASP A 73 -5.91 7.70 12.80
N ASP A 74 -6.96 7.59 11.97
CA ASP A 74 -8.37 7.59 12.37
C ASP A 74 -9.09 6.31 11.90
N TYR A 75 -10.08 5.87 12.67
CA TYR A 75 -10.76 4.57 12.58
C TYR A 75 -12.27 4.69 12.31
N ASP A 76 -12.75 5.84 11.83
CA ASP A 76 -14.17 6.07 11.52
C ASP A 76 -14.66 5.43 10.21
#